data_AF-A0ABD0JEX0-F1
#
_entry.id   AF-A0ABD0JEX0-F1
#
_cell.length_a   1.000
_cell.length_b   1.000
_cell.length_c   1.000
_cell.angle_alpha   90.00
_cell.angle_beta   90.00
_cell.angle_gamma   90.00
#
_symmetry.space_group_name_H-M   'P 1'
#
loop_
_entity.id
_entity.type
_entity.pdbx_description
1 polymer ?
#
loop_
_entity_poly.entity_id
_entity_poly.type
_entity_poly.pdbx_seq_one_letter_code
_entity_poly.pdbx_strand_id
1 'polypeptide(L)'
;MANQLGIRVLRGPDWDADDEDGGEGHVGTVIELLSNQRVRVLWDTGQESTCRAGTDGKFDLRVFDTAQIGVRHPNTKCKECGEQNIYGMLWRCNDCNGCDLCLLCYNGDKHDLRHQFLRIDFPGNAGTINKSVEVPPSQRVNPHNSADGITRVRCLSTLQPPCQENVKTSVKIRTVGMFSGAKVKRGRDWMWGEQDGGAGLEGEVKGYENVAPDSSRNLVRVQWSRGGPPNSYRVGFQGQVDLVCVEEDLGPFYYRDHLPVLGE
;
A
#
# COMPACT_ATOMS: atom_id res chain seq x y z
N MET A 1 6.79 19.31 -10.46
CA MET A 1 6.64 17.86 -10.19
C MET A 1 6.70 17.66 -8.69
N ALA A 2 5.74 16.91 -8.12
CA ALA A 2 5.77 16.59 -6.69
C ALA A 2 7.04 15.79 -6.36
N ASN A 3 7.59 15.99 -5.16
CA ASN A 3 8.75 15.22 -4.70
C ASN A 3 8.38 13.74 -4.61
N GLN A 4 8.88 12.90 -5.52
CA GLN A 4 8.61 11.46 -5.53
C GLN A 4 9.60 10.65 -4.67
N LEU A 5 10.66 11.28 -4.17
CA LEU A 5 11.66 10.63 -3.32
C LEU A 5 11.04 10.24 -1.98
N GLY A 6 11.03 8.96 -1.68
CA GLY A 6 10.46 8.38 -0.46
C GLY A 6 9.14 7.66 -0.64
N ILE A 7 8.51 7.77 -1.81
CA ILE A 7 7.24 7.06 -2.09
C ILE A 7 7.47 5.55 -1.94
N ARG A 8 6.51 4.89 -1.27
CA ARG A 8 6.46 3.44 -1.18
C ARG A 8 5.79 2.89 -2.43
N VAL A 9 6.42 1.93 -3.09
CA VAL A 9 6.01 1.42 -4.40
C VAL A 9 5.91 -0.10 -4.43
N LEU A 10 5.17 -0.59 -5.40
CA LEU A 10 4.99 -2.00 -5.76
C LEU A 10 5.25 -2.16 -7.27
N ARG A 11 5.50 -3.38 -7.76
CA ARG A 11 5.58 -3.62 -9.21
C ARG A 11 4.32 -3.18 -9.97
N GLY A 12 4.55 -2.60 -11.14
CA GLY A 12 3.61 -1.95 -12.04
C GLY A 12 3.04 -2.89 -13.12
N PRO A 13 2.13 -2.39 -13.97
CA PRO A 13 1.54 -3.18 -15.05
C PRO A 13 2.55 -3.57 -16.14
N ASP A 14 3.62 -2.78 -16.32
CA ASP A 14 4.63 -3.04 -17.35
C ASP A 14 5.91 -3.68 -16.81
N TRP A 15 5.93 -4.11 -15.54
CA TRP A 15 7.08 -4.78 -14.94
C TRP A 15 7.47 -6.04 -15.73
N ASP A 16 8.75 -6.11 -16.13
CA ASP A 16 9.32 -7.19 -16.94
C ASP A 16 10.65 -7.74 -16.37
N ALA A 17 10.93 -7.46 -15.09
CA ALA A 17 12.17 -7.83 -14.41
C ALA A 17 11.99 -9.00 -13.41
N ASP A 18 11.22 -10.02 -13.79
CA ASP A 18 10.94 -11.22 -13.00
C ASP A 18 10.60 -10.89 -11.52
N ASP A 19 11.34 -11.47 -10.56
CA ASP A 19 11.19 -11.24 -9.13
C ASP A 19 12.36 -10.43 -8.54
N GLU A 20 12.94 -9.50 -9.30
CA GLU A 20 13.96 -8.57 -8.77
C GLU A 20 13.47 -7.74 -7.57
N ASP A 21 12.16 -7.51 -7.46
CA ASP A 21 11.55 -6.85 -6.30
C ASP A 21 11.28 -7.79 -5.11
N GLY A 22 11.48 -9.10 -5.27
CA GLY A 22 11.16 -10.15 -4.29
C GLY A 22 9.87 -10.93 -4.58
N GLY A 23 9.05 -10.51 -5.56
CA GLY A 23 7.76 -11.13 -5.86
C GLY A 23 6.59 -10.15 -5.80
N GLU A 24 5.46 -10.46 -6.45
CA GLU A 24 4.27 -9.60 -6.42
C GLU A 24 3.81 -9.32 -4.98
N GLY A 25 3.71 -8.02 -4.63
CA GLY A 25 3.39 -7.57 -3.28
C GLY A 25 4.57 -7.04 -2.48
N HIS A 26 5.81 -7.27 -2.91
CA HIS A 26 6.98 -6.72 -2.22
C HIS A 26 7.08 -5.20 -2.41
N VAL A 27 7.34 -4.51 -1.29
CA VAL A 27 7.37 -3.05 -1.25
C VAL A 27 8.80 -2.54 -1.38
N GLY A 28 8.96 -1.45 -2.11
CA GLY A 28 10.21 -0.69 -2.18
C GLY A 28 10.01 0.80 -1.91
N THR A 29 11.12 1.52 -1.85
CA THR A 29 11.17 2.98 -1.69
C THR A 29 11.82 3.62 -2.90
N VAL A 30 11.22 4.67 -3.45
CA VAL A 30 11.89 5.51 -4.47
C VAL A 30 13.02 6.30 -3.81
N ILE A 31 14.27 6.01 -4.16
CA ILE A 31 15.47 6.60 -3.55
C ILE A 31 16.17 7.63 -4.44
N GLU A 32 15.89 7.63 -5.76
CA GLU A 32 16.48 8.56 -6.71
C GLU A 32 15.54 8.83 -7.88
N LEU A 33 15.48 10.09 -8.34
CA LEU A 33 14.79 10.47 -9.58
C LEU A 33 15.84 10.60 -10.68
N LEU A 34 15.67 9.86 -11.75
CA LEU A 34 16.61 9.82 -12.88
C LEU A 34 16.02 10.59 -14.06
N SER A 35 16.86 10.88 -15.05
CA SER A 35 16.39 11.45 -16.32
C SER A 35 15.51 10.47 -17.09
N ASN A 36 14.82 10.97 -18.13
CA ASN A 36 14.03 10.17 -19.06
C ASN A 36 12.87 9.39 -18.41
N GLN A 37 12.23 9.95 -17.37
CA GLN A 37 11.08 9.35 -16.69
C GLN A 37 11.41 7.99 -16.06
N ARG A 38 12.60 7.88 -15.45
CA ARG A 38 13.04 6.70 -14.72
C ARG A 38 13.27 7.05 -13.26
N VAL A 39 13.17 6.06 -12.39
CA VAL A 39 13.47 6.20 -10.97
C VAL A 39 14.32 5.02 -10.49
N ARG A 40 15.08 5.23 -9.42
CA ARG A 40 15.73 4.14 -8.69
C ARG A 40 14.91 3.78 -7.47
N VAL A 41 14.62 2.50 -7.33
CA VAL A 41 13.91 1.93 -6.19
C VAL A 41 14.88 1.06 -5.41
N LEU A 42 14.87 1.21 -4.08
CA LEU A 42 15.44 0.25 -3.15
C LEU A 42 14.30 -0.58 -2.58
N TRP A 43 14.25 -1.87 -2.94
CA TRP A 43 13.31 -2.82 -2.38
C TRP A 43 13.64 -3.10 -0.91
N ASP A 44 12.64 -3.45 -0.10
CA ASP A 44 12.85 -3.71 1.33
C ASP A 44 13.85 -4.85 1.59
N THR A 45 14.03 -5.75 0.61
CA THR A 45 15.00 -6.85 0.57
C THR A 45 16.44 -6.37 0.37
N GLY A 46 16.64 -5.11 0.00
CA GLY A 46 17.93 -4.48 -0.26
C GLY A 46 18.36 -4.46 -1.72
N GLN A 47 17.60 -5.10 -2.61
CA GLN A 47 17.85 -5.03 -4.05
C GLN A 47 17.52 -3.61 -4.58
N GLU A 48 18.38 -3.07 -5.45
CA GLU A 48 18.09 -1.84 -6.18
C GLU A 48 17.67 -2.15 -7.62
N SER A 49 16.61 -1.51 -8.10
CA SER A 49 16.16 -1.60 -9.49
C SER A 49 16.01 -0.20 -10.10
N THR A 50 16.28 -0.09 -11.39
CA THR A 50 16.05 1.16 -12.15
C THR A 50 14.81 1.00 -13.03
N CYS A 51 13.71 1.60 -12.62
CA CYS A 51 12.37 1.35 -13.16
C CYS A 51 11.89 2.48 -14.08
N ARG A 52 11.07 2.14 -15.08
CA ARG A 52 10.34 3.09 -15.94
C ARG A 52 9.15 3.64 -15.17
N ALA A 53 9.03 4.97 -15.16
CA ALA A 53 7.93 5.72 -14.59
C ALA A 53 7.37 6.68 -15.65
N GLY A 54 7.06 6.13 -16.84
CA GLY A 54 6.57 6.86 -18.01
C GLY A 54 7.49 6.79 -19.24
N THR A 55 8.70 6.22 -19.15
CA THR A 55 9.58 6.00 -20.31
C THR A 55 8.84 5.17 -21.37
N ASP A 56 8.73 5.68 -22.59
CA ASP A 56 8.00 5.05 -23.71
C ASP A 56 6.54 4.67 -23.36
N GLY A 57 5.92 5.40 -22.43
CA GLY A 57 4.57 5.12 -21.94
C GLY A 57 4.47 3.86 -21.06
N LYS A 58 5.61 3.38 -20.54
CA LYS A 58 5.69 2.19 -19.67
C LYS A 58 5.81 2.57 -18.20
N PHE A 59 5.07 1.85 -17.38
CA PHE A 59 4.98 2.07 -15.95
C PHE A 59 5.29 0.78 -15.18
N ASP A 60 6.53 0.68 -14.72
CA ASP A 60 7.03 -0.49 -14.00
C ASP A 60 6.63 -0.47 -12.51
N LEU A 61 5.99 0.60 -12.04
CA LEU A 61 5.69 0.80 -10.63
C LEU A 61 4.26 1.30 -10.38
N ARG A 62 3.68 0.86 -9.27
CA ARG A 62 2.48 1.42 -8.64
C ARG A 62 2.85 2.16 -7.36
N VAL A 63 2.10 3.21 -7.06
CA VAL A 63 2.21 3.98 -5.82
C VAL A 63 1.41 3.27 -4.74
N PHE A 64 2.09 2.76 -3.71
CA PHE A 64 1.43 2.12 -2.55
C PHE A 64 1.07 3.15 -1.48
N ASP A 65 2.01 4.00 -1.08
CA ASP A 65 1.79 5.03 -0.06
C ASP A 65 2.64 6.27 -0.33
N THR A 66 2.04 7.44 -0.11
CA THR A 66 2.64 8.77 -0.31
C THR A 66 2.76 9.55 1.00
N ALA A 67 2.35 8.98 2.13
CA ALA A 67 2.50 9.64 3.42
C ALA A 67 3.95 9.94 3.80
N GLN A 68 4.88 9.09 3.34
CA GLN A 68 6.31 9.20 3.60
C GLN A 68 6.90 10.52 3.11
N ILE A 69 6.33 11.04 2.03
CA ILE A 69 6.73 12.30 1.38
C ILE A 69 5.89 13.50 1.86
N GLY A 70 5.06 13.31 2.88
CA GLY A 70 4.27 14.38 3.51
C GLY A 70 2.90 14.64 2.85
N VAL A 71 2.43 13.78 1.94
CA VAL A 71 1.06 13.91 1.43
C VAL A 71 0.07 13.69 2.58
N ARG A 72 -0.82 14.66 2.76
CA ARG A 72 -1.90 14.62 3.75
C ARG A 72 -3.06 15.46 3.27
N HIS A 73 -4.29 15.10 3.62
CA HIS A 73 -5.50 15.83 3.23
C HIS A 73 -6.08 16.56 4.46
N PRO A 74 -5.80 17.87 4.64
CA PRO A 74 -6.25 18.61 5.82
C PRO A 74 -7.78 18.62 5.94
N ASN A 75 -8.28 18.65 7.18
CA ASN A 75 -9.73 18.70 7.48
C ASN A 75 -10.53 17.48 6.98
N THR A 76 -9.85 16.37 6.67
CA THR A 76 -10.50 15.08 6.40
C THR A 76 -10.42 14.19 7.64
N LYS A 77 -11.33 13.23 7.74
CA LYS A 77 -11.34 12.22 8.80
C LYS A 77 -11.73 10.87 8.22
N CYS A 78 -10.91 9.86 8.43
CA CYS A 78 -11.28 8.49 8.07
C CYS A 78 -12.49 8.07 8.89
N LYS A 79 -13.59 7.70 8.22
CA LYS A 79 -14.85 7.35 8.89
C LYS A 79 -14.74 6.11 9.78
N GLU A 80 -13.83 5.21 9.43
CA GLU A 80 -13.71 3.89 10.05
C GLU A 80 -12.71 3.85 11.21
N CYS A 81 -11.50 4.43 11.05
CA CYS A 81 -10.50 4.45 12.12
C CYS A 81 -10.41 5.77 12.88
N GLY A 82 -11.09 6.83 12.41
CA GLY A 82 -11.05 8.16 13.02
C GLY A 82 -9.78 8.97 12.77
N GLU A 83 -8.83 8.47 11.94
CA GLU A 83 -7.62 9.21 11.54
C GLU A 83 -7.99 10.58 10.99
N GLN A 84 -7.43 11.64 11.57
CA GLN A 84 -7.59 13.01 11.09
C GLN A 84 -6.47 13.37 10.13
N ASN A 85 -6.78 14.24 9.17
CA ASN A 85 -5.86 14.68 8.12
C ASN A 85 -5.26 13.52 7.34
N ILE A 86 -6.13 12.65 6.79
CA ILE A 86 -5.77 11.37 6.15
C ILE A 86 -4.43 11.50 5.41
N TYR A 87 -3.44 10.72 5.86
CA TYR A 87 -2.09 10.75 5.34
C TYR A 87 -1.95 9.76 4.18
N GLY A 88 -1.26 10.19 3.11
CA GLY A 88 -1.19 9.47 1.85
C GLY A 88 -2.45 9.68 1.00
N MET A 89 -2.82 8.67 0.21
CA MET A 89 -4.01 8.73 -0.65
C MET A 89 -5.31 8.70 0.17
N LEU A 90 -6.26 9.55 -0.23
CA LEU A 90 -7.62 9.64 0.31
C LEU A 90 -8.58 8.84 -0.59
N TRP A 91 -9.45 8.03 0.03
CA TRP A 91 -10.44 7.22 -0.67
C TRP A 91 -11.85 7.68 -0.29
N ARG A 92 -12.48 8.45 -1.16
CA ARG A 92 -13.81 9.01 -0.94
C ARG A 92 -14.87 8.14 -1.58
N CYS A 93 -15.83 7.65 -0.81
CA CYS A 93 -16.97 6.94 -1.35
C CYS A 93 -17.81 7.89 -2.22
N ASN A 94 -18.08 7.48 -3.46
CA ASN A 94 -18.90 8.24 -4.40
C ASN A 94 -20.40 8.08 -4.12
N ASP A 95 -20.77 6.98 -3.47
CA ASP A 95 -22.18 6.61 -3.27
C ASP A 95 -22.71 7.07 -1.91
N CYS A 96 -21.83 7.40 -0.98
CA CYS A 96 -22.17 7.90 0.36
C CYS A 96 -21.76 9.36 0.52
N ASN A 97 -22.65 10.18 1.09
CA ASN A 97 -22.30 11.55 1.43
C ASN A 97 -21.27 11.59 2.57
N GLY A 98 -20.13 12.26 2.33
CA GLY A 98 -19.11 12.55 3.34
C GLY A 98 -18.41 11.33 3.93
N CYS A 99 -18.23 10.25 3.17
CA CYS A 99 -17.50 9.07 3.61
C CYS A 99 -16.10 9.03 3.00
N ASP A 100 -15.09 9.36 3.81
CA ASP A 100 -13.67 9.32 3.45
C ASP A 100 -12.99 8.18 4.22
N LEU A 101 -12.10 7.43 3.55
CA LEU A 101 -11.28 6.37 4.12
C LEU A 101 -9.80 6.64 3.88
N CYS A 102 -8.95 6.26 4.84
CA CYS A 102 -7.52 6.16 4.61
C CYS A 102 -7.16 4.86 3.86
N LEU A 103 -5.93 4.78 3.36
CA LEU A 103 -5.39 3.62 2.64
C LEU A 103 -5.65 2.29 3.36
N LEU A 104 -5.40 2.23 4.67
CA LEU A 104 -5.53 1.01 5.46
C LEU A 104 -7.00 0.57 5.61
N CYS A 105 -7.92 1.51 5.78
CA CYS A 105 -9.35 1.20 5.91
C CYS A 105 -9.97 0.82 4.57
N TYR A 106 -9.61 1.51 3.49
CA TYR A 106 -10.06 1.17 2.14
C TYR A 106 -9.62 -0.25 1.76
N ASN A 107 -8.33 -0.55 1.86
CA ASN A 107 -7.82 -1.87 1.53
C ASN A 107 -8.13 -2.95 2.59
N GLY A 108 -8.60 -2.53 3.77
CA GLY A 108 -9.02 -3.40 4.87
C GLY A 108 -10.51 -3.76 4.84
N ASP A 109 -11.21 -3.50 3.74
CA ASP A 109 -12.64 -3.79 3.51
C ASP A 109 -13.55 -3.19 4.59
N LYS A 110 -13.22 -1.98 5.06
CA LYS A 110 -13.95 -1.33 6.15
C LYS A 110 -15.21 -0.59 5.68
N HIS A 111 -15.60 -0.72 4.42
CA HIS A 111 -16.83 -0.11 3.88
C HIS A 111 -17.50 -1.07 2.89
N ASP A 112 -18.74 -0.75 2.48
CA ASP A 112 -19.44 -1.57 1.48
C ASP A 112 -18.63 -1.65 0.19
N LEU A 113 -18.18 -2.86 -0.14
CA LEU A 113 -17.32 -3.13 -1.30
C LEU A 113 -18.02 -2.88 -2.63
N ARG A 114 -19.35 -2.86 -2.64
CA ARG A 114 -20.16 -2.56 -3.83
C ARG A 114 -20.12 -1.07 -4.18
N HIS A 115 -19.74 -0.22 -3.24
CA HIS A 115 -19.69 1.21 -3.50
C HIS A 115 -18.49 1.59 -4.38
N GLN A 116 -18.69 2.59 -5.23
CA GLN A 116 -17.62 3.20 -6.00
C GLN A 116 -16.84 4.19 -5.13
N PHE A 117 -15.52 4.25 -5.35
CA PHE A 117 -14.64 5.13 -4.62
C PHE A 117 -13.85 6.03 -5.58
N LEU A 118 -13.76 7.30 -5.23
CA LEU A 118 -12.82 8.26 -5.78
C LEU A 118 -11.50 8.14 -5.02
N ARG A 119 -10.41 7.85 -5.74
CA ARG A 119 -9.05 7.95 -5.22
C ARG A 119 -8.52 9.35 -5.45
N ILE A 120 -8.13 10.02 -4.38
CA ILE A 120 -7.62 11.39 -4.40
C ILE A 120 -6.17 11.33 -3.94
N ASP A 121 -5.24 11.42 -4.90
CA ASP A 121 -3.81 11.16 -4.66
C ASP A 121 -3.10 12.31 -3.93
N PHE A 122 -3.57 13.54 -4.15
CA PHE A 122 -3.00 14.75 -3.57
C PHE A 122 -4.11 15.74 -3.18
N PRO A 123 -3.88 16.63 -2.20
CA PRO A 123 -4.83 17.68 -1.85
C PRO A 123 -5.16 18.58 -3.04
N GLY A 124 -6.45 18.89 -3.20
CA GLY A 124 -6.95 19.71 -4.31
C GLY A 124 -7.14 18.97 -5.63
N ASN A 125 -6.74 17.70 -5.72
CA ASN A 125 -7.02 16.87 -6.90
C ASN A 125 -8.52 16.49 -6.94
N ALA A 126 -9.13 16.45 -8.14
CA ALA A 126 -10.57 16.16 -8.30
C ALA A 126 -10.95 14.70 -7.95
N GLY A 127 -9.95 13.82 -7.93
CA GLY A 127 -10.11 12.39 -7.69
C GLY A 127 -10.33 11.59 -8.97
N THR A 128 -9.86 10.35 -8.96
CA THR A 128 -10.02 9.38 -10.05
C THR A 128 -11.02 8.32 -9.61
N ILE A 129 -12.06 8.06 -10.41
CA ILE A 129 -13.04 7.01 -10.11
C ILE A 129 -12.35 5.65 -10.24
N ASN A 130 -12.28 4.92 -9.14
CA ASN A 130 -11.98 3.49 -9.17
C ASN A 130 -13.27 2.70 -9.37
N LYS A 131 -13.19 1.64 -10.18
CA LYS A 131 -14.31 0.71 -10.36
C LYS A 131 -14.66 0.07 -9.01
N SER A 132 -15.96 -0.11 -8.75
CA SER A 132 -16.46 -0.86 -7.60
C SER A 132 -15.77 -2.22 -7.48
N VAL A 133 -15.46 -2.65 -6.26
CA VAL A 133 -14.97 -4.02 -6.01
C VAL A 133 -16.17 -4.95 -6.13
N GLU A 134 -16.33 -5.61 -7.27
CA GLU A 134 -17.34 -6.67 -7.36
C GLU A 134 -16.90 -7.88 -6.54
N VAL A 135 -17.64 -8.15 -5.45
CA VAL A 135 -17.39 -9.26 -4.53
C VAL A 135 -17.76 -10.57 -5.22
N PRO A 136 -16.85 -11.58 -5.26
CA PRO A 136 -17.17 -12.89 -5.82
C PRO A 136 -18.43 -13.49 -5.17
N PRO A 137 -19.25 -14.27 -5.90
CA PRO A 137 -20.51 -14.80 -5.40
C PRO A 137 -20.41 -15.66 -4.11
N SER A 138 -19.21 -16.12 -3.73
CA SER A 138 -18.95 -16.99 -2.59
C SER A 138 -18.87 -16.29 -1.23
N GLN A 139 -18.83 -14.95 -1.17
CA GLN A 139 -18.87 -14.19 0.10
C GLN A 139 -20.25 -13.65 0.45
N ARG A 140 -21.31 -14.14 -0.21
CA ARG A 140 -22.71 -13.85 0.14
C ARG A 140 -23.11 -14.55 1.44
N VAL A 141 -22.60 -14.11 2.58
CA VAL A 141 -23.23 -14.39 3.88
C VAL A 141 -23.96 -13.13 4.30
N ASN A 142 -25.27 -13.11 4.07
CA ASN A 142 -26.15 -12.12 4.66
C ASN A 142 -26.18 -12.36 6.19
N PRO A 143 -25.78 -11.40 7.03
CA PRO A 143 -26.18 -11.45 8.42
C PRO A 143 -27.58 -10.85 8.49
N HIS A 144 -28.64 -11.66 8.54
CA HIS A 144 -29.84 -11.42 9.36
C HIS A 144 -30.87 -12.57 9.22
N ASN A 145 -31.20 -13.12 10.40
CA ASN A 145 -32.40 -13.86 10.83
C ASN A 145 -32.66 -15.33 10.40
N SER A 146 -32.32 -16.21 11.35
CA SER A 146 -33.16 -17.19 12.05
C SER A 146 -34.34 -17.91 11.36
N ALA A 147 -34.27 -19.23 11.59
CA ALA A 147 -35.33 -20.22 11.83
C ALA A 147 -36.09 -20.82 10.63
N ASP A 148 -36.12 -22.16 10.70
CA ASP A 148 -37.05 -23.12 10.11
C ASP A 148 -36.83 -23.63 8.66
N GLY A 149 -36.68 -24.96 8.59
CA GLY A 149 -37.59 -25.75 7.77
C GLY A 149 -37.16 -26.07 6.34
N ILE A 150 -36.80 -27.34 6.14
CA ILE A 150 -36.64 -28.05 4.87
C ILE A 150 -37.67 -27.63 3.80
N THR A 151 -37.23 -27.25 2.60
CA THR A 151 -37.92 -27.63 1.35
C THR A 151 -36.97 -27.61 0.14
N ARG A 152 -36.94 -28.73 -0.59
CA ARG A 152 -36.30 -28.87 -1.91
C ARG A 152 -37.08 -28.05 -2.93
N VAL A 153 -36.42 -27.14 -3.64
CA VAL A 153 -36.98 -26.55 -4.87
C VAL A 153 -36.09 -26.93 -6.04
N ARG A 154 -36.62 -27.80 -6.92
CA ARG A 154 -36.11 -27.99 -8.28
C ARG A 154 -36.49 -26.76 -9.08
N CYS A 155 -35.51 -26.09 -9.70
CA CYS A 155 -35.78 -25.05 -10.67
C CYS A 155 -35.71 -25.65 -12.09
N LEU A 156 -36.85 -25.70 -12.77
CA LEU A 156 -36.97 -26.07 -14.19
C LEU A 156 -36.95 -24.80 -15.03
N SER A 157 -36.15 -24.86 -16.11
CA SER A 157 -36.31 -24.21 -17.41
C SER A 157 -36.13 -22.68 -17.58
N THR A 158 -35.17 -22.38 -18.46
CA THR A 158 -35.18 -21.34 -19.52
C THR A 158 -35.35 -19.87 -19.14
N LEU A 159 -34.23 -19.18 -18.98
CA LEU A 159 -33.96 -17.87 -19.60
C LEU A 159 -32.47 -17.81 -19.97
N GLN A 160 -32.15 -17.30 -21.16
CA GLN A 160 -30.78 -17.14 -21.69
C GLN A 160 -29.87 -16.41 -20.67
N PRO A 161 -28.58 -16.75 -20.56
CA PRO A 161 -27.66 -15.90 -19.82
C PRO A 161 -27.53 -14.56 -20.56
N PRO A 162 -27.71 -13.40 -19.91
CA PRO A 162 -27.27 -12.15 -20.49
C PRO A 162 -25.75 -12.23 -20.66
N CYS A 163 -25.28 -11.67 -21.77
CA CYS A 163 -23.88 -11.58 -22.16
C CYS A 163 -22.99 -11.36 -20.93
N GLN A 164 -22.08 -12.29 -20.66
CA GLN A 164 -20.99 -12.08 -19.71
C GLN A 164 -20.08 -11.01 -20.32
N GLU A 165 -20.38 -9.75 -20.07
CA GLU A 165 -19.36 -8.72 -20.12
C GLU A 165 -18.21 -9.21 -19.23
N ASN A 166 -16.98 -9.18 -19.74
CA ASN A 166 -15.79 -9.61 -19.02
C ASN A 166 -15.71 -8.86 -17.67
N VAL A 167 -16.22 -9.49 -16.61
CA VAL A 167 -16.24 -8.93 -15.26
C VAL A 167 -14.80 -8.87 -14.76
N LYS A 168 -14.18 -7.69 -14.82
CA LYS A 168 -12.87 -7.46 -14.19
C LYS A 168 -13.07 -7.35 -12.68
N THR A 169 -12.94 -8.47 -11.98
CA THR A 169 -12.85 -8.49 -10.51
C THR A 169 -11.54 -7.82 -10.07
N SER A 170 -11.59 -6.91 -9.09
CA SER A 170 -10.41 -6.26 -8.55
C SER A 170 -9.51 -7.27 -7.84
N VAL A 171 -8.23 -7.33 -8.20
CA VAL A 171 -7.27 -8.26 -7.58
C VAL A 171 -6.77 -7.67 -6.27
N LYS A 172 -6.99 -8.40 -5.17
CA LYS A 172 -6.55 -8.04 -3.83
C LYS A 172 -5.35 -8.89 -3.40
N ILE A 173 -4.28 -8.23 -3.02
CA ILE A 173 -2.97 -8.84 -2.71
C ILE A 173 -2.51 -8.34 -1.35
N ARG A 174 -1.67 -9.11 -0.66
CA ARG A 174 -1.04 -8.69 0.59
C ARG A 174 0.34 -8.11 0.30
N THR A 175 0.70 -7.01 0.94
CA THR A 175 2.06 -6.50 0.84
C THR A 175 3.03 -7.36 1.64
N VAL A 176 4.28 -7.40 1.21
CA VAL A 176 5.39 -8.08 1.87
C VAL A 176 6.57 -7.11 1.99
N GLY A 177 7.27 -7.10 3.11
CA GLY A 177 8.42 -6.22 3.31
C GLY A 177 8.63 -5.84 4.76
N MET A 178 9.05 -4.59 4.99
CA MET A 178 9.45 -4.04 6.29
C MET A 178 8.25 -3.62 7.15
N PHE A 179 7.39 -4.59 7.45
CA PHE A 179 6.21 -4.43 8.30
C PHE A 179 6.47 -4.92 9.73
N SER A 180 5.51 -4.67 10.65
CA SER A 180 5.61 -5.14 12.03
C SER A 180 5.81 -6.65 12.09
N GLY A 181 6.85 -7.10 12.80
CA GLY A 181 7.29 -8.49 12.87
C GLY A 181 8.49 -8.83 11.96
N ALA A 182 8.76 -8.03 10.92
CA ALA A 182 9.91 -8.24 10.03
C ALA A 182 11.23 -8.10 10.79
N LYS A 183 12.24 -8.87 10.39
CA LYS A 183 13.61 -8.74 10.90
C LYS A 183 14.44 -7.89 9.97
N VAL A 184 15.22 -6.99 10.53
CA VAL A 184 16.02 -6.02 9.80
C VAL A 184 17.43 -5.91 10.35
N LYS A 185 18.34 -5.39 9.52
CA LYS A 185 19.68 -4.94 9.92
C LYS A 185 19.93 -3.55 9.36
N ARG A 186 21.05 -2.92 9.75
CA ARG A 186 21.49 -1.65 9.14
C ARG A 186 21.55 -1.77 7.61
N GLY A 187 20.99 -0.79 6.92
CA GLY A 187 20.85 -0.72 5.47
C GLY A 187 21.80 0.29 4.81
N ARG A 188 21.47 0.64 3.57
CA ARG A 188 22.27 1.50 2.67
C ARG A 188 22.60 2.86 3.27
N ASP A 189 21.60 3.54 3.83
CA ASP A 189 21.73 4.94 4.27
C ASP A 189 22.05 5.08 5.77
N TRP A 190 22.40 3.98 6.43
CA TRP A 190 22.66 3.95 7.87
C TRP A 190 23.75 4.95 8.28
N MET A 191 23.39 5.84 9.22
CA MET A 191 24.29 6.87 9.75
C MET A 191 24.28 6.95 11.30
N TRP A 192 23.83 5.88 11.96
CA TRP A 192 23.49 5.89 13.39
C TRP A 192 24.55 5.21 14.28
N GLY A 193 25.79 5.15 13.81
CA GLY A 193 26.89 4.50 14.53
C GLY A 193 26.56 3.03 14.83
N GLU A 194 26.74 2.62 16.09
CA GLU A 194 26.54 1.24 16.56
C GLU A 194 25.27 1.11 17.43
N GLN A 195 24.22 1.88 17.14
CA GLN A 195 22.95 1.80 17.88
C GLN A 195 22.22 0.44 17.74
N ASP A 196 22.50 -0.28 16.66
CA ASP A 196 22.09 -1.67 16.45
C ASP A 196 22.99 -2.68 17.20
N GLY A 197 24.09 -2.20 17.80
CA GLY A 197 25.03 -2.95 18.64
C GLY A 197 26.21 -3.59 17.90
N GLY A 198 26.39 -3.30 16.61
CA GLY A 198 27.36 -4.01 15.76
C GLY A 198 26.83 -4.29 14.36
N ALA A 199 27.69 -4.22 13.35
CA ALA A 199 27.35 -4.65 12.00
C ALA A 199 26.92 -6.14 12.00
N GLY A 200 25.78 -6.43 11.38
CA GLY A 200 25.23 -7.78 11.27
C GLY A 200 24.29 -8.19 12.40
N LEU A 201 24.02 -7.32 13.38
CA LEU A 201 22.95 -7.57 14.34
C LEU A 201 21.58 -7.28 13.75
N GLU A 202 20.65 -8.17 14.08
CA GLU A 202 19.27 -8.09 13.65
C GLU A 202 18.40 -7.40 14.71
N GLY A 203 17.39 -6.69 14.25
CA GLY A 203 16.33 -6.12 15.06
C GLY A 203 14.98 -6.50 14.49
N GLU A 204 13.96 -6.39 15.33
CA GLU A 204 12.57 -6.66 14.95
C GLU A 204 11.83 -5.35 14.78
N VAL A 205 11.11 -5.21 13.66
CA VAL A 205 10.26 -4.07 13.38
C VAL A 205 9.03 -4.11 14.29
N LYS A 206 8.78 -3.02 15.01
CA LYS A 206 7.60 -2.86 15.87
C LYS A 206 6.47 -2.07 15.21
N GLY A 207 6.78 -1.30 14.18
CA GLY A 207 5.80 -0.56 13.39
C GLY A 207 6.36 0.74 12.82
N TYR A 208 5.53 1.42 12.04
CA TYR A 208 5.85 2.73 11.48
C TYR A 208 5.68 3.84 12.50
N GLU A 209 6.54 4.85 12.42
CA GLU A 209 6.51 6.08 13.20
C GLU A 209 6.70 7.32 12.29
N ASN A 210 6.66 8.49 12.91
CA ASN A 210 6.66 9.79 12.25
C ASN A 210 7.86 10.60 12.73
N VAL A 211 8.59 11.23 11.82
CA VAL A 211 9.68 12.16 12.16
C VAL A 211 9.19 13.45 12.82
N ALA A 212 7.97 13.87 12.49
CA ALA A 212 7.33 15.09 12.99
C ALA A 212 5.81 14.88 13.17
N PRO A 213 5.14 15.69 14.01
CA PRO A 213 3.71 15.55 14.29
C PRO A 213 2.78 15.63 13.05
N ASP A 214 3.20 16.36 12.01
CA ASP A 214 2.44 16.57 10.77
C ASP A 214 2.94 15.71 9.59
N SER A 215 3.70 14.67 9.90
CA SER A 215 4.23 13.67 8.97
C SER A 215 3.70 12.28 9.33
N SER A 216 3.76 11.31 8.42
CA SER A 216 3.33 9.95 8.73
C SER A 216 4.18 8.88 8.06
N ARG A 217 4.40 7.77 8.78
CA ARG A 217 4.96 6.49 8.28
C ARG A 217 6.30 6.57 7.55
N ASN A 218 7.11 7.57 7.88
CA ASN A 218 8.42 7.84 7.26
C ASN A 218 9.60 7.31 8.10
N LEU A 219 9.33 6.84 9.31
CA LEU A 219 10.26 6.10 10.15
C LEU A 219 9.71 4.69 10.45
N VAL A 220 10.59 3.77 10.80
CA VAL A 220 10.27 2.45 11.33
C VAL A 220 10.93 2.27 12.69
N ARG A 221 10.14 1.93 13.71
CA ARG A 221 10.61 1.62 15.06
C ARG A 221 11.15 0.19 15.10
N VAL A 222 12.39 0.03 15.56
CA VAL A 222 13.09 -1.26 15.65
C VAL A 222 13.51 -1.54 17.08
N GLN A 223 13.31 -2.77 17.52
CA GLN A 223 13.90 -3.32 18.74
C GLN A 223 15.09 -4.21 18.37
N TRP A 224 16.31 -3.78 18.68
CA TRP A 224 17.54 -4.54 18.40
C TRP A 224 17.75 -5.70 19.39
N SER A 225 18.33 -6.80 18.91
CA SER A 225 18.48 -8.05 19.68
C SER A 225 19.41 -7.94 20.89
N ARG A 226 20.44 -7.10 20.85
CA ARG A 226 21.43 -6.97 21.94
C ARG A 226 21.05 -5.98 23.05
N GLY A 227 19.80 -5.52 23.07
CA GLY A 227 19.26 -4.72 24.17
C GLY A 227 19.57 -3.23 24.05
N GLY A 228 18.75 -2.45 24.73
CA GLY A 228 18.61 -1.00 24.54
C GLY A 228 17.14 -0.65 24.25
N PRO A 229 16.71 0.59 24.53
CA PRO A 229 15.37 1.02 24.17
C PRO A 229 15.19 0.96 22.64
N PRO A 230 13.98 0.66 22.15
CA PRO A 230 13.73 0.68 20.71
C PRO A 230 13.90 2.09 20.16
N ASN A 231 14.41 2.19 18.94
CA ASN A 231 14.64 3.47 18.26
C ASN A 231 14.07 3.43 16.83
N SER A 232 13.98 4.58 16.17
CA SER A 232 13.29 4.75 14.91
C SER A 232 14.21 5.23 13.80
N TYR A 233 14.11 4.59 12.64
CA TYR A 233 15.04 4.73 11.52
C TYR A 233 14.29 5.05 10.23
N ARG A 234 14.94 5.74 9.29
CA ARG A 234 14.28 6.25 8.09
C ARG A 234 13.93 5.13 7.14
N VAL A 235 12.69 5.16 6.65
CA VAL A 235 12.21 4.37 5.52
C VAL A 235 11.33 5.28 4.68
N GLY A 236 11.95 5.94 3.70
CA GLY A 236 11.30 6.88 2.79
C GLY A 236 11.40 8.35 3.20
N PHE A 237 11.78 8.69 4.44
CA PHE A 237 12.02 10.09 4.78
C PHE A 237 13.15 10.67 3.91
N GLN A 238 12.84 11.67 3.08
CA GLN A 238 13.78 12.24 2.09
C GLN A 238 14.40 11.21 1.14
N GLY A 239 13.69 10.11 0.85
CA GLY A 239 14.21 9.02 0.03
C GLY A 239 15.30 8.19 0.69
N GLN A 240 15.52 8.34 2.01
CA GLN A 240 16.53 7.61 2.75
C GLN A 240 15.94 6.32 3.34
N VAL A 241 16.73 5.26 3.32
CA VAL A 241 16.38 3.94 3.86
C VAL A 241 17.55 3.39 4.68
N ASP A 242 17.39 3.48 5.99
CA ASP A 242 18.42 3.12 6.99
C ASP A 242 18.47 1.62 7.28
N LEU A 243 17.51 0.85 6.78
CA LEU A 243 17.28 -0.55 7.16
C LEU A 243 17.17 -1.42 5.91
N VAL A 244 17.44 -2.71 6.08
CA VAL A 244 17.18 -3.74 5.06
C VAL A 244 16.60 -4.97 5.75
N CYS A 245 15.61 -5.60 5.14
CA CYS A 245 15.02 -6.83 5.66
C CYS A 245 16.02 -7.99 5.56
N VAL A 246 16.03 -8.80 6.62
CA VAL A 246 16.64 -10.13 6.66
C VAL A 246 15.56 -11.20 6.55
N GLU A 247 14.39 -10.93 7.13
CA GLU A 247 13.18 -11.73 7.02
C GLU A 247 12.01 -10.75 6.85
N GLU A 248 11.31 -10.79 5.72
CA GLU A 248 10.14 -9.93 5.51
C GLU A 248 8.94 -10.42 6.33
N ASP A 249 7.98 -9.52 6.58
CA ASP A 249 6.68 -9.90 7.12
C ASP A 249 5.55 -9.36 6.25
N LEU A 250 4.36 -9.89 6.48
CA LEU A 250 3.14 -9.58 5.75
C LEU A 250 2.52 -8.28 6.26
N GLY A 251 2.48 -7.28 5.39
CA GLY A 251 1.80 -6.03 5.64
C GLY A 251 0.29 -6.05 5.37
N PRO A 252 -0.33 -4.87 5.22
CA PRO A 252 -1.74 -4.76 4.89
C PRO A 252 -2.04 -5.28 3.47
N PHE A 253 -3.32 -5.51 3.21
CA PHE A 253 -3.76 -5.77 1.84
C PHE A 253 -3.75 -4.50 0.99
N TYR A 254 -3.81 -4.67 -0.32
CA TYR A 254 -4.10 -3.62 -1.28
C TYR A 254 -4.87 -4.16 -2.49
N TYR A 255 -5.67 -3.28 -3.12
CA TYR A 255 -6.29 -3.54 -4.41
C TYR A 255 -5.36 -3.10 -5.53
N ARG A 256 -4.69 -4.07 -6.17
CA ARG A 256 -3.58 -3.81 -7.11
C ARG A 256 -3.94 -2.84 -8.21
N ASP A 257 -5.08 -3.06 -8.84
CA ASP A 257 -5.49 -2.31 -10.03
C ASP A 257 -6.17 -0.96 -9.67
N HIS A 258 -6.26 -0.64 -8.39
CA HIS A 258 -6.82 0.64 -7.90
C HIS A 258 -5.73 1.64 -7.52
N LEU A 259 -4.49 1.18 -7.38
CA LEU A 259 -3.35 2.04 -7.11
C LEU A 259 -2.95 2.84 -8.37
N PRO A 260 -2.48 4.08 -8.24
CA PRO A 260 -1.91 4.83 -9.35
C PRO A 260 -0.65 4.14 -9.84
N VAL A 261 -0.36 4.29 -11.13
CA VAL A 261 1.01 4.07 -11.61
C VAL A 261 1.91 5.23 -11.19
N LEU A 262 3.19 4.98 -10.99
CA LEU A 262 4.15 6.05 -10.69
C LEU A 262 4.59 6.73 -12.01
N GLY A 263 4.42 8.04 -12.10
CA GLY A 263 4.92 8.85 -13.23
C GLY A 263 3.87 9.31 -14.24
N GLU A 264 2.58 9.11 -13.92
CA GLU A 264 1.44 9.68 -14.67
C GLU A 264 1.26 11.18 -14.43
#